data_AF-A0AAV7RF72-F1
#
_entry.id   AF-A0AAV7RF72-F1
#
_cell.length_a   1.000
_cell.length_b   1.000
_cell.length_c   1.000
_cell.angle_alpha   90.00
_cell.angle_beta   90.00
_cell.angle_gamma   90.00
#
_symmetry.space_group_name_H-M   'P 1'
#
loop_
_entity.id
_entity.type
_entity.pdbx_description
1 polymer ?
#
loop_
_entity_poly.entity_id
_entity_poly.type
_entity_poly.pdbx_seq_one_letter_code
_entity_poly.pdbx_strand_id
1 'polypeptide(L)'
;MTDQTQETTMGRILQEISAVGRRPEGMDSMASLTEETKSMRLDITGLQSQVTSLEQQVKTVEAQAISSQPRTPLSLKLIDLEDRSRRDNVHFLGFPENIEGTYIHSFLKETLPKLTGLTFDPPPL
;
A
#
# COMPACT_ATOMS: atom_id res chain seq x y z
N MET A 1 50.37 -73.73 25.47
CA MET A 1 50.29 -72.26 25.69
C MET A 1 49.77 -71.49 24.47
N THR A 2 49.50 -72.13 23.33
CA THR A 2 49.05 -71.48 22.09
C THR A 2 47.52 -71.37 21.95
N ASP A 3 46.76 -72.22 22.64
CA ASP A 3 45.31 -72.37 22.50
C ASP A 3 44.51 -71.21 23.13
N GLN A 4 44.87 -70.81 24.36
CA GLN A 4 44.28 -69.63 25.03
C GLN A 4 44.51 -68.32 24.26
N THR A 5 45.62 -68.22 23.53
CA THR A 5 45.96 -67.03 22.74
C THR A 5 45.08 -66.92 21.51
N GLN A 6 44.74 -68.04 20.87
CA GLN A 6 43.82 -68.07 19.72
C GLN A 6 42.37 -67.75 20.14
N GLU A 7 41.92 -68.30 21.27
CA GLU A 7 40.58 -68.04 21.80
C GLU A 7 40.40 -66.56 22.19
N THR A 8 41.44 -65.96 22.80
CA THR A 8 41.46 -64.52 23.12
C THR A 8 41.45 -63.64 21.86
N THR A 9 42.14 -64.06 20.81
CA THR A 9 42.20 -63.31 19.54
C THR A 9 40.86 -63.34 18.80
N MET A 10 40.22 -64.52 18.73
CA MET A 10 38.89 -64.65 18.15
C MET A 10 37.83 -63.85 18.93
N GLY A 11 37.89 -63.87 20.26
CA GLY A 11 37.01 -63.07 21.11
C GLY A 11 37.13 -61.56 20.84
N ARG A 12 38.35 -61.06 20.64
CA ARG A 12 38.61 -59.66 20.27
C ARG A 12 38.05 -59.30 18.91
N ILE A 13 38.24 -60.16 17.91
CA ILE A 13 37.72 -59.96 16.55
C ILE A 13 36.18 -59.90 16.56
N LEU A 14 35.51 -60.81 17.28
CA LEU A 14 34.06 -60.80 17.40
C LEU A 14 33.55 -59.53 18.11
N GLN A 15 34.29 -59.04 19.11
CA GLN A 15 33.97 -57.77 19.78
C GLN A 15 34.12 -56.56 18.85
N GLU A 16 35.18 -56.52 18.04
CA GLU A 16 35.40 -55.46 17.05
C GLU A 16 34.33 -55.48 15.93
N ILE A 17 33.96 -56.67 15.42
CA ILE A 17 32.88 -56.82 14.45
C ILE A 17 31.54 -56.33 15.03
N SER A 18 31.26 -56.62 16.30
CA SER A 18 30.05 -56.12 16.97
C SER A 18 30.04 -54.60 17.15
N ALA A 19 31.22 -53.99 17.32
CA ALA A 19 31.36 -52.54 17.40
C ALA A 19 31.16 -51.86 16.04
N VAL A 20 31.62 -52.50 14.96
CA VAL A 20 31.41 -52.03 13.57
C VAL A 20 29.96 -52.23 13.11
N GLY A 21 29.30 -53.32 13.53
CA GLY A 21 27.90 -53.60 13.19
C GLY A 21 26.88 -52.72 13.92
N ARG A 22 27.29 -52.05 15.00
CA ARG A 22 26.48 -51.00 15.64
C ARG A 22 26.56 -49.75 14.78
N ARG A 23 25.45 -49.37 14.14
CA ARG A 23 25.30 -48.06 13.48
C ARG A 23 25.81 -46.99 14.46
N PRO A 24 26.79 -46.15 14.08
CA PRO A 24 27.26 -45.09 14.97
C PRO A 24 26.09 -44.13 15.21
N GLU A 25 25.85 -43.76 16.47
CA GLU A 25 24.71 -42.90 16.86
C GLU A 25 24.62 -41.58 16.07
N GLY A 26 25.76 -41.09 15.56
CA GLY A 26 25.81 -39.92 14.69
C GLY A 26 25.14 -40.08 13.32
N MET A 27 24.90 -41.30 12.84
CA MET A 27 24.29 -41.53 11.51
C MET A 27 22.79 -41.22 11.51
N ASP A 28 22.11 -41.44 12.64
CA ASP A 28 20.70 -41.08 12.81
C ASP A 28 20.53 -39.56 12.96
N SER A 29 21.45 -38.91 13.69
CA SER A 29 21.52 -37.45 13.77
C SER A 29 21.79 -36.80 12.40
N MET A 30 22.70 -37.36 11.60
CA MET A 30 22.95 -36.87 10.23
C MET A 30 21.74 -37.05 9.32
N ALA A 31 21.02 -38.18 9.43
CA ALA A 31 19.78 -38.39 8.68
C ALA A 31 18.72 -37.35 9.06
N SER A 32 18.56 -37.08 10.36
CA SER A 32 17.65 -36.04 10.87
C SER A 32 18.02 -34.64 10.35
N LEU A 33 19.29 -34.25 10.45
CA LEU A 33 19.78 -32.97 9.93
C LEU A 33 19.60 -32.84 8.42
N THR A 34 19.76 -33.95 7.68
CA THR A 34 19.54 -33.97 6.23
C THR A 34 18.07 -33.67 5.90
N GLU A 35 17.15 -34.24 6.66
CA GLU A 35 15.72 -34.02 6.46
C GLU A 35 15.29 -32.60 6.86
N GLU A 36 15.81 -32.11 7.98
CA GLU A 36 15.61 -30.72 8.40
C GLU A 36 16.16 -29.72 7.37
N THR A 37 17.33 -30.01 6.79
CA THR A 37 17.93 -29.19 5.72
C THR A 37 17.08 -29.20 4.45
N LYS A 38 16.45 -30.33 4.09
CA LYS A 38 15.51 -30.37 2.96
C LYS A 38 14.25 -29.56 3.26
N SER A 39 13.69 -29.69 4.46
CA SER A 39 12.52 -28.91 4.88
C SER A 39 12.82 -27.42 4.80
N MET A 40 13.93 -26.97 5.37
CA MET A 40 14.37 -25.58 5.29
C MET A 40 14.53 -25.09 3.84
N ARG A 41 15.03 -25.91 2.92
CA ARG A 41 15.13 -25.53 1.49
C ARG A 41 13.75 -25.33 0.85
N LEU A 42 12.78 -26.17 1.19
CA LEU A 42 11.40 -26.03 0.70
C LEU A 42 10.76 -24.75 1.25
N ASP A 43 10.97 -24.46 2.54
CA ASP A 43 10.47 -23.23 3.16
C ASP A 43 11.11 -21.99 2.54
N ILE A 44 12.44 -22.00 2.32
CA ILE A 44 13.16 -20.89 1.66
C ILE A 44 12.62 -20.65 0.25
N THR A 45 12.40 -21.71 -0.54
CA THR A 45 11.86 -21.56 -1.90
C THR A 45 10.41 -21.04 -1.89
N GLY A 46 9.60 -21.49 -0.93
CA GLY A 46 8.26 -20.94 -0.69
C GLY A 46 8.29 -19.44 -0.36
N LEU A 47 9.17 -19.04 0.54
CA LEU A 47 9.35 -17.63 0.92
C LEU A 47 9.84 -16.78 -0.25
N GLN A 48 10.77 -17.27 -1.06
CA GLN A 48 11.24 -16.57 -2.26
C GLN A 48 10.10 -16.30 -3.25
N SER A 49 9.21 -17.28 -3.46
CA SER A 49 8.03 -17.12 -4.30
C SER A 49 7.06 -16.07 -3.75
N GLN A 50 6.80 -16.09 -2.44
CA GLN A 50 5.95 -15.10 -1.79
C GLN A 50 6.52 -13.68 -1.90
N VAL A 51 7.82 -13.52 -1.67
CA VAL A 51 8.51 -12.22 -1.81
C VAL A 51 8.37 -11.68 -3.23
N THR A 52 8.60 -12.53 -4.24
CA THR A 52 8.46 -12.14 -5.65
C THR A 52 7.04 -11.67 -5.97
N SER A 53 6.03 -12.39 -5.45
CA SER A 53 4.62 -12.01 -5.61
C SER A 53 4.30 -10.68 -4.94
N LEU A 54 4.78 -10.47 -3.71
CA LEU A 54 4.58 -9.22 -2.98
C LEU A 54 5.26 -8.04 -3.68
N GLU A 55 6.48 -8.19 -4.18
CA GLU A 55 7.16 -7.15 -4.96
C GLU A 55 6.35 -6.75 -6.20
N GLN A 56 5.73 -7.71 -6.89
CA GLN A 56 4.88 -7.42 -8.04
C GLN A 56 3.58 -6.71 -7.65
N GLN A 57 2.97 -7.10 -6.53
CA GLN A 57 1.78 -6.43 -5.99
C GLN A 57 2.11 -4.99 -5.60
N VAL A 58 3.22 -4.76 -4.89
CA VAL A 58 3.67 -3.41 -4.51
C VAL A 58 3.85 -2.53 -5.75
N LYS A 59 4.57 -3.00 -6.78
CA LYS A 59 4.73 -2.24 -8.04
C LYS A 59 3.39 -1.90 -8.70
N THR A 60 2.44 -2.83 -8.66
CA THR A 60 1.09 -2.60 -9.23
C THR A 60 0.34 -1.54 -8.45
N VAL A 61 0.35 -1.62 -7.11
CA VAL A 61 -0.30 -0.64 -6.24
C VAL A 61 0.34 0.74 -6.39
N GLU A 62 1.67 0.83 -6.47
CA GLU A 62 2.37 2.09 -6.70
C GLU A 62 1.97 2.73 -8.05
N ALA A 63 1.93 1.95 -9.12
CA ALA A 63 1.48 2.44 -10.43
C ALA A 63 0.02 2.93 -10.39
N GLN A 64 -0.86 2.19 -9.72
CA GLN A 64 -2.25 2.59 -9.52
C GLN A 64 -2.36 3.87 -8.69
N ALA A 65 -1.61 3.97 -7.58
CA ALA A 65 -1.57 5.14 -6.72
C ALA A 65 -1.17 6.38 -7.51
N ILE A 66 -0.11 6.30 -8.33
CA ILE A 66 0.33 7.39 -9.21
C ILE A 66 -0.77 7.78 -10.21
N SER A 67 -1.45 6.80 -10.83
CA SER A 67 -2.55 7.10 -11.76
C SER A 67 -3.81 7.65 -11.09
N SER A 68 -4.01 7.33 -9.81
CA SER A 68 -5.14 7.76 -8.99
C SER A 68 -4.90 9.09 -8.27
N GLN A 69 -3.66 9.62 -8.30
CA GLN A 69 -3.40 10.96 -7.79
C GLN A 69 -4.39 11.93 -8.47
N PRO A 70 -4.98 12.84 -7.69
CA PRO A 70 -6.00 13.75 -8.20
C PRO A 70 -5.42 14.40 -9.45
N ARG A 71 -6.12 14.22 -10.58
CA ARG A 71 -5.72 14.77 -11.88
C ARG A 71 -5.71 16.29 -11.75
N THR A 72 -4.60 16.82 -11.26
CA THR A 72 -4.35 18.24 -11.06
C THR A 72 -4.77 19.08 -12.27
N PRO A 73 -4.58 18.66 -13.55
CA PRO A 73 -5.07 19.45 -14.67
C PRO A 73 -6.60 19.51 -14.77
N LEU A 74 -7.33 18.45 -14.40
CA LEU A 74 -8.79 18.45 -14.42
C LEU A 74 -9.36 19.28 -13.25
N SER A 75 -8.77 19.16 -12.07
CA SER A 75 -9.16 19.97 -10.92
C SER A 75 -8.94 21.46 -11.17
N LEU A 76 -7.78 21.84 -11.73
CA LEU A 76 -7.50 23.23 -12.11
C LEU A 76 -8.46 23.74 -13.19
N LYS A 77 -8.83 22.89 -14.16
CA LYS A 77 -9.79 23.24 -15.20
C LYS A 77 -11.22 23.40 -14.64
N LEU A 78 -11.61 22.59 -13.67
CA LEU A 78 -12.89 22.77 -12.97
C LEU A 78 -12.94 24.11 -12.24
N ILE A 79 -11.86 24.49 -11.55
CA ILE A 79 -11.75 25.78 -10.87
C ILE A 79 -11.85 26.94 -11.88
N ASP A 80 -11.08 26.92 -12.97
CA ASP A 80 -11.17 27.97 -14.02
C ASP A 80 -12.57 28.07 -14.64
N LEU A 81 -13.24 26.94 -14.86
CA LEU A 81 -14.61 26.92 -15.39
C LEU A 81 -15.62 27.48 -14.38
N GLU A 82 -15.48 27.12 -13.10
CA GLU A 82 -16.33 27.63 -12.04
C GLU A 82 -16.14 29.15 -11.85
N ASP A 83 -14.89 29.62 -11.82
CA ASP A 83 -14.56 31.04 -11.71
C ASP A 83 -15.09 31.83 -12.90
N ARG A 84 -14.98 31.31 -14.13
CA ARG A 84 -15.56 31.94 -15.32
C ARG A 84 -17.09 31.97 -15.25
N SER A 85 -17.71 30.89 -14.79
CA SER A 85 -19.16 30.82 -14.67
C SER A 85 -19.72 31.77 -13.62
N ARG A 86 -18.94 32.09 -12.57
CA ARG A 86 -19.35 32.98 -11.48
C ARG A 86 -18.80 34.41 -11.62
N ARG A 87 -17.98 34.69 -12.63
CA ARG A 87 -17.25 35.96 -12.78
C ARG A 87 -18.16 37.19 -12.75
N ASP A 88 -19.34 37.08 -13.35
CA ASP A 88 -20.30 38.19 -13.46
C ASP A 88 -21.38 38.14 -12.37
N ASN A 89 -21.30 37.18 -11.45
CA ASN A 89 -22.23 37.10 -10.33
C ASN A 89 -21.84 38.11 -9.24
N VAL A 90 -22.80 38.92 -8.82
CA VAL A 90 -22.63 39.88 -7.73
C VAL A 90 -23.30 39.33 -6.48
N HIS A 91 -22.59 39.35 -5.36
CA HIS A 91 -23.11 38.94 -4.05
C HIS A 91 -23.42 40.18 -3.20
N PHE A 92 -24.68 40.32 -2.80
CA PHE A 92 -25.12 41.35 -1.86
C PHE A 92 -25.05 40.80 -0.44
N LEU A 93 -24.10 41.28 0.36
CA LEU A 93 -23.89 40.85 1.75
C LEU A 93 -24.19 42.00 2.71
N GLY A 94 -24.72 41.67 3.89
CA GLY A 94 -24.98 42.66 4.96
C GLY A 94 -26.28 43.45 4.82
N PHE A 95 -27.17 43.06 3.90
CA PHE A 95 -28.50 43.63 3.80
C PHE A 95 -29.47 42.93 4.77
N PRO A 96 -30.41 43.66 5.40
CA PRO A 96 -31.46 43.04 6.20
C PRO A 96 -32.31 42.10 5.35
N GLU A 97 -32.91 41.08 5.96
CA GLU A 97 -33.84 40.18 5.27
C GLU A 97 -35.10 40.94 4.82
N ASN A 98 -35.67 40.52 3.69
CA ASN A 98 -36.91 41.06 3.08
C ASN A 98 -36.83 42.49 2.51
N ILE A 99 -35.65 43.12 2.41
CA ILE A 99 -35.57 44.48 1.81
C ILE A 99 -35.80 44.48 0.30
N GLU A 100 -35.64 43.33 -0.35
CA GLU A 100 -35.83 43.15 -1.79
C GLU A 100 -37.31 43.23 -2.18
N GLY A 101 -38.22 43.01 -1.21
CA GLY A 101 -39.65 42.93 -1.44
C GLY A 101 -40.03 41.74 -2.35
N THR A 102 -41.16 41.85 -3.03
CA THR A 102 -41.68 40.76 -3.89
C THR A 102 -40.93 40.65 -5.22
N TYR A 103 -40.29 41.73 -5.69
CA TYR A 103 -39.70 41.79 -7.03
C TYR A 103 -38.27 42.35 -6.99
N ILE A 104 -37.29 41.48 -7.30
CA ILE A 104 -35.87 41.83 -7.29
C ILE A 104 -35.50 42.95 -8.27
N HIS A 105 -36.25 43.14 -9.35
CA HIS A 105 -36.04 44.24 -10.29
C HIS A 105 -36.26 45.62 -9.65
N SER A 106 -37.27 45.74 -8.78
CA SER A 106 -37.54 46.98 -8.04
C SER A 106 -36.45 47.24 -7.01
N PHE A 107 -35.97 46.18 -6.36
CA PHE A 107 -34.82 46.26 -5.48
C PHE A 107 -33.59 46.82 -6.20
N LEU A 108 -33.20 46.24 -7.35
CA LEU A 108 -32.02 46.64 -8.10
C LEU A 108 -32.11 48.06 -8.69
N LYS A 109 -33.30 48.50 -9.15
CA LYS A 109 -33.47 49.81 -9.80
C LYS A 109 -33.63 50.96 -8.82
N GLU A 110 -34.31 50.74 -7.70
CA GLU A 110 -34.74 51.85 -6.84
C GLU A 110 -34.11 51.78 -5.46
N THR A 111 -34.00 50.58 -4.89
CA THR A 111 -33.63 50.40 -3.48
C THR A 111 -32.12 50.31 -3.33
N LEU A 112 -31.46 49.57 -4.21
CA LEU A 112 -30.02 49.39 -4.21
C LEU A 112 -29.25 50.69 -4.48
N PRO A 113 -29.61 51.56 -5.45
CA PRO A 113 -28.96 52.85 -5.66
C PRO A 113 -29.11 53.77 -4.44
N LYS A 114 -30.28 53.77 -3.79
CA LYS A 114 -30.53 54.57 -2.58
C LYS A 114 -29.70 54.09 -1.39
N LEU A 115 -29.55 52.77 -1.22
CA LEU A 115 -28.75 52.17 -0.13
C LEU A 115 -27.25 52.33 -0.33
N THR A 116 -26.78 52.24 -1.57
CA THR A 116 -25.35 52.29 -1.89
C THR A 116 -24.85 53.70 -2.21
N GLY A 117 -25.76 54.65 -2.49
CA GLY A 117 -25.42 55.98 -2.97
C GLY A 117 -24.88 56.00 -4.40
N LEU A 118 -24.92 54.87 -5.12
CA LEU A 118 -24.43 54.76 -6.50
C LEU A 118 -25.47 55.30 -7.47
N THR A 119 -25.12 56.36 -8.20
CA THR A 119 -25.93 56.86 -9.32
C THR A 119 -25.53 56.09 -10.59
N PHE A 120 -26.46 55.30 -11.12
CA PHE A 120 -26.28 54.67 -12.43
C PHE A 120 -26.52 55.70 -13.52
N ASP A 121 -25.45 56.39 -13.95
CA ASP A 121 -25.52 57.23 -15.14
C ASP A 121 -25.57 56.29 -16.36
N PRO A 122 -26.57 56.40 -17.24
CA PRO A 122 -26.67 55.53 -18.39
C PRO A 122 -25.45 55.76 -19.31
N PRO A 123 -24.88 54.69 -19.90
CA PRO A 123 -23.76 54.83 -20.82
C PRO A 123 -24.15 55.72 -22.00
N PRO A 124 -23.24 56.57 -22.50
CA PRO A 124 -23.51 57.42 -23.65
C PRO A 124 -23.84 56.57 -24.89
N LEU A 125 -24.84 57.03 -25.66
CA LEU A 125 -25.33 56.42 -26.90
C LEU A 125 -24.27 56.40 -28.01
#